data_AF-A0A8S3TBK3-F1
#
_entry.id   AF-A0A8S3TBK3-F1
#
_cell.length_a   1.000
_cell.length_b   1.000
_cell.length_c   1.000
_cell.angle_alpha   90.00
_cell.angle_beta   90.00
_cell.angle_gamma   90.00
#
_symmetry.space_group_name_H-M   'P 1'
#
loop_
_entity.id
_entity.type
_entity.pdbx_description
1 polymer ?
#
loop_
_entity_poly.entity_id
_entity_poly.type
_entity_poly.pdbx_seq_one_letter_code
_entity_poly.pdbx_strand_id
1 'polypeptide(L)'
;MPDNRLCRKVFCWDIETSTRYKNTWFNNIKTVLNTCNLTHLINYSGENISTNYVLETVKSKCVDDFKDRWSNEVRTMPKLRTYKTFKSEFSTEPYVKRHLSRVQRSALARIRSGTFPPNLRTCSGSIEDETLSSSIVTVILMHETDCYGSYLLFTLMSYLQTKPLQYS
;
A
#
# COMPACT_ATOMS: atom_id res chain seq x y z
N MET A 1 -25.80 3.20 18.45
CA MET A 1 -26.51 2.38 17.45
C MET A 1 -27.56 1.56 18.19
N PRO A 2 -28.79 1.45 17.67
CA PRO A 2 -29.83 0.62 18.27
C PRO A 2 -29.62 -0.87 17.94
N ASP A 3 -30.02 -1.75 18.86
CA ASP A 3 -29.84 -3.23 18.79
C ASP A 3 -30.55 -3.90 17.62
N ASN A 4 -31.54 -3.24 17.04
CA ASN A 4 -32.35 -3.80 15.96
C ASN A 4 -31.70 -3.71 14.57
N ARG A 5 -30.60 -2.96 14.40
CA ARG A 5 -29.96 -2.80 13.08
C ARG A 5 -29.25 -4.08 12.66
N LEU A 6 -29.51 -4.54 11.43
CA LEU A 6 -28.90 -5.74 10.85
C LEU A 6 -27.37 -5.69 10.93
N CYS A 7 -26.74 -4.55 10.62
CA CYS A 7 -25.29 -4.41 10.69
C CYS A 7 -24.73 -4.67 12.09
N ARG A 8 -25.45 -4.27 13.15
CA ARG A 8 -25.03 -4.53 14.53
C ARG A 8 -25.14 -6.01 14.87
N LYS A 9 -26.22 -6.68 14.44
CA LYS A 9 -26.40 -8.13 14.64
C LYS A 9 -25.32 -8.93 13.91
N VAL A 10 -25.02 -8.59 12.66
CA VAL A 10 -23.96 -9.23 11.86
C VAL A 10 -22.59 -9.00 12.51
N PHE A 11 -22.32 -7.80 13.02
CA PHE A 11 -21.08 -7.48 13.72
C PHE A 11 -20.92 -8.29 15.02
N CYS A 12 -21.95 -8.33 15.87
CA CYS A 12 -21.93 -9.13 17.10
C CYS A 12 -21.75 -10.62 16.79
N TRP A 13 -22.45 -11.14 15.78
CA TRP A 13 -22.30 -12.51 15.32
C TRP A 13 -20.85 -12.82 14.85
N ASP A 14 -20.21 -11.92 14.10
CA ASP A 14 -18.83 -12.11 13.66
C ASP A 14 -17.83 -12.09 14.83
N ILE A 15 -18.05 -11.24 15.85
CA ILE A 15 -17.27 -11.24 17.09
C ILE A 15 -17.40 -12.57 17.84
N GLU A 16 -18.63 -13.06 18.02
CA GLU A 16 -18.86 -14.34 18.69
C GLU A 16 -18.20 -15.49 17.91
N THR A 17 -18.32 -15.46 16.59
CA THR A 17 -17.70 -16.42 15.67
C THR A 17 -16.17 -16.35 15.70
N SER A 18 -15.59 -15.17 15.94
CA SER A 18 -14.13 -14.96 16.00
C SER A 18 -13.46 -15.71 17.15
N THR A 19 -14.22 -16.10 18.17
CA THR A 19 -13.71 -16.94 19.28
C THR A 19 -13.47 -18.38 18.84
N ARG A 20 -14.20 -18.85 17.83
CA ARG A 20 -14.15 -20.23 17.32
C ARG A 20 -13.30 -20.36 16.07
N TYR A 21 -13.24 -19.31 15.24
CA TYR A 21 -12.55 -19.33 13.95
C TYR A 21 -11.52 -18.21 13.85
N LYS A 22 -10.32 -18.55 13.38
CA LYS A 22 -9.22 -17.57 13.22
C LYS A 22 -9.40 -16.63 12.04
N ASN A 23 -10.05 -17.08 10.96
CA ASN A 23 -10.17 -16.34 9.70
C ASN A 23 -11.49 -15.56 9.61
N THR A 24 -11.89 -14.89 10.69
CA THR A 24 -13.07 -14.01 10.67
C THR A 24 -12.68 -12.59 10.33
N TRP A 25 -13.67 -11.80 9.94
CA TRP A 25 -13.47 -10.40 9.63
C TRP A 25 -12.94 -9.63 10.85
N PHE A 26 -13.51 -9.84 12.04
CA PHE A 26 -13.07 -9.20 13.27
C PHE A 26 -11.61 -9.55 13.62
N ASN A 27 -11.19 -10.81 13.47
CA ASN A 27 -9.81 -11.21 13.74
C ASN A 27 -8.82 -10.57 12.76
N ASN A 28 -9.21 -10.38 11.50
CA ASN A 28 -8.41 -9.64 10.52
C ASN A 28 -8.28 -8.17 10.91
N ILE A 29 -9.38 -7.51 11.29
CA ILE A 29 -9.35 -6.11 11.77
C ILE A 29 -8.53 -5.99 13.05
N LYS A 30 -8.66 -6.93 13.98
CA LYS A 30 -7.87 -7.00 15.20
C LYS A 30 -6.38 -7.08 14.89
N THR A 31 -6.00 -7.89 13.91
CA THR A 31 -4.61 -8.02 13.46
C THR A 31 -4.11 -6.69 12.88
N VAL A 32 -4.88 -6.03 12.02
CA VAL A 32 -4.54 -4.69 11.47
C VAL A 32 -4.36 -3.66 12.59
N LEU A 33 -5.28 -3.60 13.55
CA LEU A 33 -5.17 -2.68 14.68
C LEU A 33 -3.94 -2.98 15.54
N ASN A 34 -3.61 -4.25 15.75
CA ASN A 34 -2.40 -4.65 16.47
C ASN A 34 -1.12 -4.24 15.71
N THR A 35 -1.06 -4.43 14.39
CA THR A 35 0.08 -3.99 13.58
C THR A 35 0.25 -2.47 13.58
N CYS A 36 -0.85 -1.73 13.76
CA CYS A 36 -0.83 -0.28 13.88
C CYS A 36 -0.62 0.24 15.31
N ASN A 37 -0.31 -0.62 16.29
CA ASN A 37 -0.23 -0.26 17.72
C ASN A 37 -1.52 0.37 18.30
N LEU A 38 -2.66 0.05 17.70
CA LEU A 38 -3.99 0.51 18.10
C LEU A 38 -4.75 -0.55 18.91
N THR A 39 -4.03 -1.47 19.56
CA THR A 39 -4.61 -2.58 20.34
C THR A 39 -5.56 -2.09 21.43
N HIS A 40 -5.27 -0.91 22.00
CA HIS A 40 -6.10 -0.29 23.02
C HIS A 40 -7.55 -0.05 22.54
N LEU A 41 -7.77 0.18 21.24
CA LEU A 41 -9.10 0.42 20.66
C LEU A 41 -10.00 -0.81 20.69
N ILE A 42 -9.43 -2.02 20.79
CA ILE A 42 -10.20 -3.27 20.78
C ILE A 42 -11.01 -3.36 22.07
N ASN A 43 -10.36 -3.13 23.22
CA ASN A 43 -10.94 -3.26 24.56
C ASN A 43 -11.46 -1.94 25.13
N TYR A 44 -11.30 -0.82 24.41
CA TYR A 44 -11.78 0.47 24.87
C TYR A 44 -13.32 0.51 24.92
N SER A 45 -13.85 0.73 26.13
CA SER A 45 -15.28 0.93 26.43
C SER A 45 -15.66 2.41 26.58
N GLY A 46 -14.69 3.33 26.51
CA GLY A 46 -14.93 4.76 26.68
C GLY A 46 -15.62 5.42 25.49
N GLU A 47 -16.16 6.61 25.72
CA GLU A 47 -17.23 7.19 24.89
C GLU A 47 -16.76 8.14 23.77
N ASN A 48 -15.46 8.44 23.63
CA ASN A 48 -15.01 9.49 22.70
C ASN A 48 -13.69 9.17 21.99
N ILE A 49 -13.71 8.22 21.04
CA ILE A 49 -12.61 8.09 20.07
C ILE A 49 -13.10 8.57 18.71
N SER A 50 -12.45 9.61 18.19
CA SER A 50 -12.73 10.12 16.86
C SER A 50 -12.43 9.06 15.81
N THR A 51 -13.44 8.70 15.03
CA THR A 51 -13.30 7.81 13.86
C THR A 51 -12.19 8.30 12.92
N ASN A 52 -12.08 9.62 12.71
CA ASN A 52 -11.06 10.21 11.85
C ASN A 52 -9.64 9.96 12.38
N TYR A 53 -9.44 10.03 13.70
CA TYR A 53 -8.13 9.77 14.31
C TYR A 53 -7.66 8.34 14.02
N VAL A 54 -8.55 7.36 14.17
CA VAL A 54 -8.21 5.95 13.92
C VAL A 54 -7.88 5.74 12.45
N LEU A 55 -8.68 6.32 11.56
CA LEU A 55 -8.48 6.18 10.12
C LEU A 55 -7.17 6.80 9.65
N GLU A 56 -6.87 8.03 10.07
CA GLU A 56 -5.63 8.69 9.67
C GLU A 56 -4.40 7.96 10.25
N THR A 57 -4.50 7.43 11.46
CA THR A 57 -3.41 6.65 12.07
C THR A 57 -3.16 5.35 11.31
N VAL A 58 -4.22 4.59 11.00
CA VAL A 58 -4.08 3.34 10.21
C VAL A 58 -3.56 3.65 8.81
N LYS A 59 -4.10 4.66 8.12
CA LYS A 59 -3.63 5.08 6.79
C LYS A 59 -2.14 5.43 6.82
N SER A 60 -1.73 6.31 7.73
CA SER A 60 -0.32 6.72 7.84
C SER A 60 0.57 5.50 8.04
N LYS A 61 0.18 4.60 8.96
CA LYS A 61 0.98 3.42 9.26
C LYS A 61 1.07 2.46 8.07
N CYS A 62 -0.03 2.21 7.36
CA CYS A 62 -0.02 1.40 6.15
C CYS A 62 0.87 2.00 5.05
N VAL A 63 0.88 3.33 4.90
CA VAL A 63 1.76 4.03 3.95
C VAL A 63 3.22 3.87 4.36
N ASP A 64 3.54 4.01 5.64
CA ASP A 64 4.91 3.87 6.14
C ASP A 64 5.41 2.43 5.99
N ASP A 65 4.59 1.43 6.37
CA ASP A 65 4.93 0.01 6.19
C ASP A 65 5.11 -0.35 4.71
N PHE A 66 4.36 0.28 3.80
CA PHE A 66 4.56 0.13 2.37
C PHE A 66 5.89 0.74 1.91
N LYS A 67 6.21 1.98 2.34
CA LYS A 67 7.48 2.65 2.01
C LYS A 67 8.67 1.85 2.50
N ASP A 68 8.59 1.28 3.69
CA ASP A 68 9.65 0.44 4.26
C ASP A 68 9.86 -0.84 3.45
N ARG A 69 8.77 -1.53 3.08
CA ARG A 69 8.85 -2.71 2.20
C ARG A 69 9.46 -2.36 0.85
N TRP A 70 8.96 -1.31 0.20
CA TRP A 70 9.51 -0.83 -1.06
C TRP A 70 11.00 -0.49 -0.95
N SER A 71 11.41 0.21 0.10
CA SER A 71 12.81 0.57 0.35
C SER A 71 13.68 -0.68 0.48
N ASN A 72 13.21 -1.69 1.21
CA ASN A 72 13.91 -2.96 1.37
C ASN A 72 14.01 -3.76 0.06
N GLU A 73 12.93 -3.83 -0.73
CA GLU A 73 12.92 -4.48 -2.04
C GLU A 73 13.89 -3.79 -3.01
N VAL A 74 13.85 -2.45 -3.07
CA VAL A 74 14.80 -1.67 -3.86
C VAL A 74 16.22 -1.93 -3.40
N ARG A 75 16.49 -1.93 -2.09
CA ARG A 75 17.83 -2.17 -1.52
C ARG A 75 18.35 -3.59 -1.76
N THR A 76 17.49 -4.59 -1.85
CA THR A 76 17.89 -5.99 -2.09
C THR A 76 18.04 -6.32 -3.58
N MET A 77 17.39 -5.58 -4.48
CA MET A 77 17.41 -5.86 -5.93
C MET A 77 18.78 -5.58 -6.59
N PRO A 78 19.55 -6.58 -7.07
CA PRO A 78 20.92 -6.38 -7.54
C PRO A 78 21.02 -5.54 -8.83
N LYS A 79 19.95 -5.50 -9.64
CA LYS A 79 19.88 -4.73 -10.90
C LYS A 79 19.63 -3.24 -10.69
N LEU A 80 19.26 -2.79 -9.49
CA LEU A 80 18.91 -1.38 -9.23
C LEU A 80 20.07 -0.57 -8.64
N ARG A 81 21.33 -0.87 -8.98
CA ARG A 81 22.51 -0.23 -8.36
C ARG A 81 22.48 1.30 -8.49
N THR A 82 22.32 1.79 -9.72
CA THR A 82 22.23 3.22 -10.01
C THR A 82 20.98 3.84 -9.39
N TYR A 83 19.83 3.16 -9.49
CA TYR A 83 18.57 3.63 -8.91
C TYR A 83 18.66 3.85 -7.39
N LYS A 84 19.24 2.90 -6.63
CA LYS A 84 19.43 3.04 -5.17
C LYS A 84 20.29 4.24 -4.79
N THR A 85 21.28 4.60 -5.61
CA THR A 85 22.16 5.74 -5.34
C THR A 85 21.42 7.08 -5.48
N PHE A 86 20.48 7.18 -6.43
CA PHE A 86 19.81 8.44 -6.73
C PHE A 86 18.39 8.55 -6.15
N LYS A 87 17.76 7.43 -5.78
CA LYS A 87 16.41 7.40 -5.25
C LYS A 87 16.43 7.28 -3.73
N SER A 88 16.29 8.42 -3.05
CA SER A 88 16.28 8.51 -1.59
C SER A 88 14.89 8.32 -0.97
N GLU A 89 13.83 8.63 -1.71
CA GLU A 89 12.46 8.69 -1.21
C GLU A 89 11.46 7.99 -2.13
N PHE A 90 10.37 7.48 -1.55
CA PHE A 90 9.24 6.95 -2.29
C PHE A 90 8.42 8.10 -2.88
N SER A 91 8.67 8.42 -4.14
CA SER A 91 7.99 9.49 -4.88
C SER A 91 7.95 9.17 -6.38
N THR A 92 6.96 9.72 -7.10
CA THR A 92 6.93 9.61 -8.56
C THR A 92 8.13 10.35 -9.16
N GLU A 93 8.82 9.69 -10.08
CA GLU A 93 10.04 10.23 -10.68
C GLU A 93 9.81 11.48 -11.54
N PRO A 94 10.68 12.51 -11.47
CA PRO A 94 10.50 13.73 -12.24
C PRO A 94 10.43 13.52 -13.76
N TYR A 95 11.15 12.53 -14.30
CA TYR A 95 11.13 12.25 -15.74
C TYR A 95 9.80 11.65 -16.23
N VAL A 96 9.00 11.07 -15.31
CA VAL A 96 7.64 10.58 -15.61
C VAL A 96 6.68 11.76 -15.74
N LYS A 97 6.85 12.78 -14.90
CA LYS A 97 6.04 14.01 -14.93
C LYS A 97 6.40 14.95 -16.08
N ARG A 98 7.58 14.80 -16.69
CA ARG A 98 8.04 15.62 -17.80
C ARG A 98 7.52 15.08 -19.14
N HIS A 99 7.18 15.98 -20.06
CA HIS A 99 6.83 15.65 -21.43
C HIS A 99 8.07 15.25 -22.24
N LEU A 100 8.58 14.05 -21.98
CA LEU A 100 9.69 13.44 -22.71
C LEU A 100 9.17 12.51 -23.80
N SER A 101 9.95 12.33 -24.87
CA SER A 101 9.62 11.32 -25.89
C SER A 101 9.77 9.90 -25.32
N ARG A 102 9.12 8.90 -25.94
CA ARG A 102 9.22 7.48 -25.55
C ARG A 102 10.69 7.02 -25.46
N VAL A 103 11.52 7.45 -26.42
CA VAL A 103 12.95 7.11 -26.50
C VAL A 103 13.71 7.69 -25.31
N GLN A 104 13.48 8.96 -24.97
CA GLN A 104 14.13 9.62 -23.83
C GLN A 104 13.76 8.98 -22.49
N ARG A 105 12.47 8.64 -22.29
CA ARG A 105 12.01 7.92 -21.09
C ARG A 105 12.67 6.55 -20.97
N SER A 106 12.73 5.81 -22.07
CA SER A 106 13.38 4.48 -22.11
C SER A 106 14.87 4.57 -21.81
N ALA A 107 15.58 5.55 -22.38
CA ALA A 107 17.01 5.76 -22.12
C ALA A 107 17.26 6.06 -20.62
N LEU A 108 16.50 6.97 -20.03
CA LEU A 108 16.61 7.31 -18.60
C LEU A 108 16.29 6.12 -17.69
N ALA A 109 15.25 5.33 -18.01
CA ALA A 109 14.93 4.12 -17.27
C ALA A 109 16.08 3.12 -17.29
N ARG A 110 16.67 2.86 -18.47
CA ARG A 110 17.83 1.96 -18.63
C ARG A 110 19.06 2.44 -17.84
N ILE A 111 19.35 3.74 -17.86
CA ILE A 111 20.44 4.33 -17.06
C ILE A 111 20.22 4.06 -15.57
N ARG A 112 19.00 4.27 -15.08
CA ARG A 112 18.65 4.03 -13.67
C ARG A 112 18.69 2.56 -13.27
N SER A 113 18.26 1.67 -14.16
CA SER A 113 18.37 0.23 -13.94
C SER A 113 19.79 -0.29 -14.18
N GLY A 114 20.79 0.56 -14.48
CA GLY A 114 22.15 0.12 -14.77
C GLY A 114 22.27 -0.84 -15.96
N THR A 115 21.24 -0.90 -16.81
CA THR A 115 21.14 -1.76 -18.00
C THR A 115 21.42 -0.98 -19.28
N PHE A 116 21.76 0.30 -19.16
CA PHE A 116 22.14 1.11 -20.31
C PHE A 116 23.38 0.52 -20.97
N PRO A 117 23.30 0.09 -22.25
CA PRO A 117 24.46 -0.46 -22.93
C PRO A 117 25.53 0.63 -23.03
N PRO A 118 26.79 0.37 -22.62
CA PRO A 118 27.87 1.34 -22.78
C PRO A 118 28.18 1.65 -24.26
N ASN A 119 27.67 0.84 -25.20
CA ASN A 119 27.93 0.93 -26.64
C ASN A 119 26.77 1.60 -27.41
N LEU A 120 26.19 2.68 -26.91
CA LEU A 120 25.24 3.47 -27.70
C LEU A 120 26.01 4.27 -28.77
N ARG A 121 26.49 3.55 -29.79
CA ARG A 121 26.81 4.15 -31.08
C ARG A 121 25.50 4.75 -31.60
N THR A 122 25.57 6.02 -31.99
CA THR A 122 24.55 6.74 -32.74
C THR A 122 24.11 5.91 -33.94
N CYS A 123 23.04 5.14 -33.78
CA CYS A 123 22.39 4.45 -34.89
C CYS A 123 20.89 4.72 -34.79
N SER A 124 20.45 5.67 -35.62
CA SER A 124 19.11 5.72 -36.18
C SER A 124 18.76 4.34 -36.77
N GLY A 125 17.99 3.54 -36.04
CA GLY A 125 17.58 2.22 -36.52
C GLY A 125 16.89 1.43 -35.41
N SER A 126 15.63 1.13 -35.66
CA SER A 126 14.68 0.25 -34.96
C SER A 126 15.28 -0.69 -33.91
N ILE A 127 14.89 -0.52 -32.65
CA ILE A 127 15.25 -1.41 -31.54
C ILE A 127 14.13 -2.46 -31.41
N GLU A 128 14.37 -3.65 -31.97
CA GLU A 128 13.70 -4.88 -31.57
C GLU A 128 14.29 -5.34 -30.24
N ASP A 129 13.66 -4.95 -29.13
CA ASP A 129 13.95 -5.47 -27.80
C ASP A 129 12.75 -5.16 -26.87
N GLU A 130 11.55 -5.58 -27.30
CA GLU A 130 10.28 -5.24 -26.63
C GLU A 130 9.97 -6.12 -25.41
N THR A 131 10.62 -7.27 -25.23
CA THR A 131 10.19 -8.27 -24.24
C THR A 131 10.73 -8.02 -22.83
N LEU A 132 11.99 -7.63 -22.67
CA LEU A 132 12.56 -7.31 -21.34
C LEU A 132 12.20 -5.92 -20.84
N SER A 133 12.01 -4.96 -21.75
CA SER A 133 11.64 -3.59 -21.40
C SER A 133 10.21 -3.51 -20.87
N SER A 134 9.30 -4.35 -21.38
CA SER A 134 7.90 -4.37 -20.94
C SER A 134 7.79 -4.85 -19.49
N SER A 135 8.48 -5.92 -19.11
CA SER A 135 8.37 -6.50 -17.76
C SER A 135 8.92 -5.59 -16.66
N ILE A 136 10.07 -4.93 -16.88
CA ILE A 136 10.64 -4.01 -15.88
C ILE A 136 9.80 -2.74 -15.76
N VAL A 137 9.31 -2.20 -16.90
CA VAL A 137 8.42 -1.02 -16.91
C VAL A 137 7.07 -1.36 -16.26
N THR A 138 6.55 -2.57 -16.47
CA THR A 138 5.29 -3.02 -15.86
C THR A 138 5.43 -3.22 -14.36
N VAL A 139 6.54 -3.79 -13.87
CA VAL A 139 6.79 -3.90 -12.41
C VAL A 139 6.91 -2.52 -11.74
N ILE A 140 7.52 -1.54 -12.43
CA ILE A 140 7.63 -0.16 -11.93
C ILE A 140 6.26 0.55 -11.94
N LEU A 141 5.43 0.34 -12.97
CA LEU A 141 4.10 0.95 -13.09
C LEU A 141 3.03 0.26 -12.21
N MET A 142 3.13 -1.05 -12.00
CA MET A 142 2.21 -1.79 -11.12
C MET A 142 2.40 -1.40 -9.65
N HIS A 143 3.65 -1.16 -9.21
CA HIS A 143 3.91 -0.65 -7.86
C HIS A 143 3.38 0.77 -7.60
N GLU A 144 3.04 1.54 -8.65
CA GLU A 144 2.51 2.91 -8.53
C GLU A 144 0.96 2.95 -8.49
N THR A 145 0.27 1.82 -8.65
CA THR A 145 -1.21 1.77 -8.76
C THR A 145 -1.86 0.77 -7.80
N ASP A 146 -1.47 0.74 -6.52
CA ASP A 146 -2.08 -0.20 -5.57
C ASP A 146 -3.35 0.34 -4.88
N CYS A 147 -4.47 -0.08 -5.46
CA CYS A 147 -5.88 0.03 -5.03
C CYS A 147 -6.22 -0.67 -3.69
N TYR A 148 -5.25 -1.06 -2.86
CA TYR A 148 -5.51 -1.81 -1.62
C TYR A 148 -6.01 -0.93 -0.46
N GLY A 149 -5.72 0.37 -0.48
CA GLY A 149 -6.14 1.29 0.57
C GLY A 149 -7.65 1.51 0.65
N SER A 150 -8.36 1.46 -0.48
CA SER A 150 -9.80 1.77 -0.56
C SER A 150 -10.68 0.72 0.10
N TYR A 151 -10.35 -0.56 -0.06
CA TYR A 151 -11.07 -1.67 0.58
C TYR A 151 -10.86 -1.68 2.10
N LEU A 152 -9.63 -1.46 2.58
CA LEU A 152 -9.35 -1.40 4.01
C LEU A 152 -10.06 -0.21 4.69
N LEU A 153 -10.12 0.93 4.00
CA LEU A 153 -10.80 2.15 4.45
C LEU A 153 -12.32 1.97 4.58
N PHE A 154 -12.96 1.39 3.57
CA PHE A 154 -14.40 1.10 3.61
C PHE A 154 -14.76 0.14 4.76
N THR A 155 -13.84 -0.77 5.04
CA THR A 155 -14.00 -1.80 6.07
C THR A 155 -13.79 -1.25 7.48
N LEU A 156 -12.79 -0.40 7.69
CA LEU A 156 -12.56 0.32 8.95
C LEU A 156 -13.65 1.36 9.25
N MET A 157 -14.18 2.02 8.22
CA MET A 157 -15.35 2.90 8.35
C MET A 157 -16.55 2.11 8.88
N SER A 158 -16.79 0.92 8.34
CA SER A 158 -17.86 0.03 8.82
C SER A 158 -17.62 -0.39 10.29
N TYR A 159 -16.39 -0.77 10.66
CA TYR A 159 -16.01 -1.11 12.05
C TYR A 159 -16.24 0.05 13.03
N LEU A 160 -15.78 1.26 12.68
CA LEU A 160 -15.86 2.43 13.55
C LEU A 160 -17.28 2.99 13.65
N GLN A 161 -18.10 2.85 12.60
CA GLN A 161 -19.52 3.19 12.64
C GLN A 161 -20.36 2.19 13.44
N THR A 162 -19.88 0.94 13.64
CA THR A 162 -20.59 -0.12 14.38
C THR A 162 -20.35 -0.13 15.90
N LYS A 163 -19.42 0.65 16.45
CA LYS A 163 -19.22 0.74 17.92
C LYS A 163 -20.09 1.84 18.54
N PRO A 164 -20.99 1.48 19.47
CA PRO A 164 -21.34 2.37 20.57
C PRO A 164 -21.55 1.66 21.92
N LEU A 165 -21.08 2.33 22.97
CA LEU A 165 -21.62 2.36 24.33
C LEU A 165 -22.22 1.06 24.86
N GLN A 166 -21.36 0.26 25.51
CA GLN A 166 -21.83 -0.74 26.45
C GLN A 166 -21.68 -0.13 27.85
N TYR A 167 -22.81 0.32 28.40
CA TYR A 167 -22.98 0.55 29.82
C TYR A 167 -22.66 -0.75 30.58
N SER A 168 -21.70 -0.68 31.48
CA SER A 168 -21.87 -1.13 32.86
C SER A 168 -20.76 -0.58 33.75
#